data_AF-A0A845W394-F1
#
_entry.id   AF-A0A845W394-F1
#
_cell.length_a   1.000
_cell.length_b   1.000
_cell.length_c   1.000
_cell.angle_alpha   90.00
_cell.angle_beta   90.00
_cell.angle_gamma   90.00
#
_symmetry.space_group_name_H-M   'P 1'
#
loop_
_entity.id
_entity.type
_entity.pdbx_description
1 polymer ?
#
loop_
_entity_poly.entity_id
_entity_poly.type
_entity_poly.pdbx_seq_one_letter_code
_entity_poly.pdbx_strand_id
1 'polypeptide(L)'
;CQAATGQFIVIASAHVYPIYQDWIEKLLAPFKDPKIALTYGKQRGNETSKYSEHQIFATWFPDQSVHVRNQDYPFCNNANAAIRRSLWEDVPYDETLTGLEDLDWAKRIMPLGYRIAYVPAAEIIHVHEETPKRIYNRYRREAIALKQIYPQEDFHFWDFLRLFTTNVVSDYYHAWHDGVFKPNLQSIPIFRLMQFWGTYQGFAQRGLVSNRLRQTFYYPRSLSRYQNTFSYDNRRLIDYGSSAKSSEQVY
;
A
#
# COMPACT_ATOMS: atom_id res chain seq x y z
N CYS A 1 -16.58 -6.23 9.78
CA CYS A 1 -16.74 -5.00 10.60
C CYS A 1 -18.10 -4.90 11.31
N GLN A 2 -18.75 -6.02 11.65
CA GLN A 2 -20.14 -6.04 12.11
C GLN A 2 -20.37 -5.36 13.47
N ALA A 3 -19.35 -5.31 14.34
CA ALA A 3 -19.42 -4.67 15.65
C ALA A 3 -19.31 -3.13 15.60
N ALA A 4 -18.99 -2.53 14.45
CA ALA A 4 -18.79 -1.08 14.34
C ALA A 4 -20.14 -0.32 14.36
N THR A 5 -20.27 0.66 15.24
CA THR A 5 -21.50 1.48 15.40
C THR A 5 -21.35 2.90 14.85
N GLY A 6 -20.14 3.33 14.50
CA GLY A 6 -19.87 4.67 13.97
C GLY A 6 -20.36 4.85 12.52
N GLN A 7 -20.46 6.11 12.08
CA GLN A 7 -20.80 6.43 10.68
C GLN A 7 -19.72 5.96 9.69
N PHE A 8 -18.46 5.97 10.14
CA PHE A 8 -17.31 5.53 9.37
C PHE A 8 -16.64 4.36 10.07
N ILE A 9 -16.20 3.38 9.29
CA ILE A 9 -15.32 2.30 9.74
C ILE A 9 -13.89 2.75 9.45
N VAL A 10 -13.05 2.87 10.48
CA VAL A 10 -11.61 3.13 10.33
C VAL A 10 -10.86 1.81 10.46
N ILE A 11 -9.97 1.52 9.51
CA ILE A 11 -9.19 0.29 9.41
C ILE A 11 -7.72 0.65 9.49
N ALA A 12 -7.02 0.01 10.43
CA ALA A 12 -5.58 0.07 10.58
C ALA A 12 -5.05 -1.35 10.81
N SER A 13 -4.02 -1.74 10.06
CA SER A 13 -3.37 -3.04 10.23
C SER A 13 -2.67 -3.14 11.59
N ALA A 14 -2.62 -4.33 12.19
CA ALA A 14 -2.05 -4.53 13.54
C ALA A 14 -0.54 -4.18 13.66
N HIS A 15 0.15 -4.04 12.53
CA HIS A 15 1.59 -3.78 12.42
C HIS A 15 1.86 -2.37 11.86
N VAL A 16 0.94 -1.44 12.15
CA VAL A 16 1.07 -0.04 11.77
C VAL A 16 0.97 0.88 12.97
N TYR A 17 1.57 2.06 12.86
CA TYR A 17 1.39 3.12 13.85
C TYR A 17 1.30 4.49 13.16
N PRO A 18 0.34 5.36 13.56
CA PRO A 18 0.21 6.71 12.99
C PRO A 18 1.40 7.58 13.36
N ILE A 19 1.82 8.47 12.45
CA ILE A 19 2.87 9.43 12.75
C ILE A 19 2.33 10.67 13.47
N TYR A 20 1.09 11.06 13.16
CA TYR A 20 0.51 12.31 13.64
C TYR A 20 -0.72 12.08 14.53
N GLN A 21 -0.88 12.90 15.56
CA GLN A 21 -2.01 12.87 16.49
C GLN A 21 -3.35 13.17 15.80
N ASP A 22 -3.33 13.96 14.73
CA ASP A 22 -4.49 14.32 13.91
C ASP A 22 -4.76 13.31 12.77
N TRP A 23 -4.12 12.13 12.78
CA TRP A 23 -4.20 11.14 11.69
C TRP A 23 -5.64 10.76 11.32
N ILE A 24 -6.50 10.44 12.31
CA ILE A 24 -7.90 10.09 12.05
C ILE A 24 -8.68 11.28 11.49
N GLU A 25 -8.46 12.48 12.02
CA GLU A 25 -9.12 13.70 11.54
C GLU A 25 -8.79 13.94 10.06
N LYS A 26 -7.51 13.83 9.68
CA LYS A 26 -7.08 13.98 8.29
C LYS A 26 -7.65 12.88 7.41
N LEU A 27 -7.63 11.63 7.87
CA LEU A 27 -8.15 10.49 7.13
C LEU A 27 -9.65 10.65 6.83
N LEU A 28 -10.43 11.16 7.79
CA LEU A 28 -11.88 11.33 7.64
C LEU A 28 -12.29 12.61 6.91
N ALA A 29 -11.41 13.62 6.82
CA ALA A 29 -11.73 14.93 6.24
C ALA A 29 -12.37 14.89 4.82
N PRO A 30 -11.98 13.98 3.90
CA PRO A 30 -12.61 13.89 2.58
C PRO A 30 -14.08 13.49 2.58
N PHE A 31 -14.58 12.84 3.64
CA PHE A 31 -16.00 12.43 3.73
C PHE A 31 -16.99 13.59 3.82
N LYS A 32 -16.52 14.84 3.89
CA LYS A 32 -17.34 16.03 3.66
C LYS A 32 -18.02 16.01 2.29
N ASP A 33 -17.40 15.40 1.27
CA ASP A 33 -18.07 15.11 0.00
C ASP A 33 -18.85 13.78 0.11
N PRO A 34 -20.19 13.79 -0.04
CA PRO A 34 -21.00 12.57 0.03
C PRO A 34 -20.63 11.52 -1.03
N LYS A 35 -19.98 11.93 -2.12
CA LYS A 35 -19.50 11.01 -3.17
C LYS A 35 -18.23 10.24 -2.78
N ILE A 36 -17.50 10.64 -1.74
CA ILE A 36 -16.34 9.87 -1.28
C ILE A 36 -16.84 8.67 -0.49
N ALA A 37 -16.53 7.46 -0.96
CA ALA A 37 -16.93 6.21 -0.33
C ALA A 37 -15.84 5.62 0.59
N LEU A 38 -14.57 5.79 0.20
CA LEU A 38 -13.41 5.30 0.93
C LEU A 38 -12.29 6.33 0.86
N THR A 39 -11.56 6.45 1.97
CA THR A 39 -10.33 7.21 2.09
C THR A 39 -9.19 6.28 2.45
N TYR A 40 -7.99 6.48 1.92
CA TYR A 40 -6.79 5.74 2.37
C TYR A 40 -5.61 6.68 2.55
N GLY A 41 -4.78 6.41 3.55
CA GLY A 41 -3.68 7.27 3.94
C GLY A 41 -2.32 6.81 3.43
N LYS A 42 -1.31 7.66 3.63
CA LYS A 42 0.08 7.39 3.26
C LYS A 42 0.67 6.30 4.15
N GLN A 43 1.53 5.49 3.56
CA GLN A 43 2.30 4.47 4.25
C GLN A 43 3.79 4.64 3.95
N ARG A 44 4.62 4.41 4.96
CA ARG A 44 6.09 4.38 4.88
C ARG A 44 6.61 3.21 5.73
N GLY A 45 7.79 2.70 5.42
CA GLY A 45 8.51 1.76 6.28
C GLY A 45 9.39 2.48 7.30
N ASN A 46 9.85 1.78 8.33
CA ASN A 46 10.86 2.26 9.28
C ASN A 46 12.26 1.71 8.93
N GLU A 47 13.23 1.89 9.82
CA GLU A 47 14.60 1.40 9.69
C GLU A 47 14.76 -0.12 9.53
N THR A 48 13.76 -0.92 9.94
CA THR A 48 13.81 -2.39 9.78
C THR A 48 13.24 -2.86 8.43
N SER A 49 12.51 -1.99 7.71
CA SER A 49 12.00 -2.28 6.37
C SER A 49 13.13 -2.47 5.36
N LYS A 50 12.88 -3.34 4.37
CA LYS A 50 13.84 -3.55 3.28
C LYS A 50 13.86 -2.33 2.36
N TYR A 51 15.02 -1.99 1.80
CA TYR A 51 15.15 -0.84 0.91
C TYR A 51 14.15 -0.86 -0.26
N SER A 52 13.99 -2.01 -0.93
CA SER A 52 13.01 -2.20 -2.00
C SER A 52 11.56 -1.98 -1.56
N GLU A 53 11.24 -2.24 -0.29
CA GLU A 53 9.93 -1.95 0.28
C GLU A 53 9.70 -0.43 0.44
N HIS A 54 10.71 0.32 0.87
CA HIS A 54 10.65 1.79 0.85
C HIS A 54 10.39 2.33 -0.56
N GLN A 55 11.00 1.74 -1.59
CA GLN A 55 10.78 2.15 -2.98
C GLN A 55 9.33 1.84 -3.43
N ILE A 56 8.75 0.74 -2.97
CA ILE A 56 7.33 0.42 -3.20
C ILE A 56 6.42 1.43 -2.50
N PHE A 57 6.65 1.71 -1.21
CA PHE A 57 5.87 2.70 -0.47
C PHE A 57 5.97 4.09 -1.09
N ALA A 58 7.19 4.49 -1.49
CA ALA A 58 7.41 5.73 -2.20
C ALA A 58 6.53 5.76 -3.44
N THR A 59 6.52 4.68 -4.24
CA THR A 59 5.75 4.51 -5.49
C THR A 59 4.23 4.56 -5.30
N TRP A 60 3.71 3.79 -4.35
CA TRP A 60 2.26 3.64 -4.12
C TRP A 60 1.65 4.83 -3.38
N PHE A 61 2.43 5.50 -2.53
CA PHE A 61 1.93 6.55 -1.65
C PHE A 61 2.77 7.83 -1.84
N PRO A 62 2.57 8.59 -2.93
CA PRO A 62 3.30 9.85 -3.17
C PRO A 62 3.04 10.88 -2.06
N ASP A 63 4.01 11.75 -1.76
CA ASP A 63 3.84 12.77 -0.71
C ASP A 63 2.78 13.83 -1.03
N GLN A 64 2.60 14.10 -2.33
CA GLN A 64 1.63 15.07 -2.78
C GLN A 64 0.36 14.39 -3.24
N SER A 65 -0.76 15.01 -2.90
CA SER A 65 -2.11 14.68 -3.32
C SER A 65 -2.35 15.02 -4.79
N VAL A 66 -1.39 14.77 -5.69
CA VAL A 66 -1.47 15.17 -7.11
C VAL A 66 -2.72 14.56 -7.79
N HIS A 67 -3.32 13.52 -7.19
CA HIS A 67 -4.46 12.79 -7.74
C HIS A 67 -5.76 12.86 -6.92
N VAL A 68 -5.83 13.63 -5.82
CA VAL A 68 -6.97 13.56 -4.88
C VAL A 68 -8.30 14.05 -5.46
N ARG A 69 -8.27 14.81 -6.57
CA ARG A 69 -9.52 15.21 -7.22
C ARG A 69 -10.12 14.17 -8.17
N ASN A 70 -9.31 13.33 -8.83
CA ASN A 70 -9.76 12.42 -9.89
C ASN A 70 -8.93 11.12 -9.91
N GLN A 71 -8.96 10.30 -8.84
CA GLN A 71 -8.43 8.95 -8.96
C GLN A 71 -9.42 8.09 -9.77
N ASP A 72 -9.18 7.97 -11.06
CA ASP A 72 -10.05 7.22 -12.00
C ASP A 72 -9.76 5.70 -12.02
N TYR A 73 -9.05 5.20 -11.00
CA TYR A 73 -8.70 3.78 -10.86
C TYR A 73 -8.90 3.33 -9.41
N PRO A 74 -9.21 2.05 -9.15
CA PRO A 74 -9.71 1.60 -7.85
C PRO A 74 -8.62 1.33 -6.79
N PHE A 75 -7.39 1.82 -6.98
CA PHE A 75 -6.33 1.54 -6.02
C PHE A 75 -6.62 2.16 -4.65
N CYS A 76 -6.60 1.35 -3.62
CA CYS A 76 -6.58 1.77 -2.23
C CYS A 76 -5.84 0.72 -1.42
N ASN A 77 -5.53 1.04 -0.16
CA ASN A 77 -4.90 0.07 0.73
C ASN A 77 -5.50 0.18 2.14
N ASN A 78 -6.11 -0.90 2.63
CA ASN A 78 -6.84 -0.94 3.88
C ASN A 78 -5.96 -1.01 5.14
N ALA A 79 -4.62 -1.11 5.01
CA ALA A 79 -3.73 -1.01 6.17
C ALA A 79 -3.82 0.36 6.86
N ASN A 80 -4.31 1.38 6.15
CA ASN A 80 -4.63 2.72 6.66
C ASN A 80 -5.77 3.30 5.81
N ALA A 81 -7.01 2.99 6.18
CA ALA A 81 -8.19 3.42 5.43
C ALA A 81 -9.39 3.73 6.31
N ALA A 82 -10.37 4.41 5.73
CA ALA A 82 -11.70 4.54 6.32
C ALA A 82 -12.78 4.42 5.23
N ILE A 83 -13.95 3.92 5.60
CA ILE A 83 -15.06 3.60 4.69
C ILE A 83 -16.37 4.11 5.31
N ARG A 84 -17.30 4.61 4.49
CA ARG A 84 -18.69 4.83 4.94
C ARG A 84 -19.31 3.51 5.36
N ARG A 85 -19.76 3.41 6.61
CA ARG A 85 -20.34 2.17 7.15
C ARG A 85 -21.53 1.70 6.31
N SER A 86 -22.42 2.62 5.93
CA SER A 86 -23.59 2.29 5.11
C SER A 86 -23.23 1.62 3.78
N LEU A 87 -22.17 2.09 3.10
CA LEU A 87 -21.73 1.50 1.84
C LEU A 87 -21.04 0.14 2.06
N TRP A 88 -20.33 -0.03 3.17
CA TRP A 88 -19.77 -1.33 3.54
C TRP A 88 -20.85 -2.36 3.90
N GLU A 89 -21.96 -1.92 4.51
CA GLU A 89 -23.12 -2.77 4.80
C GLU A 89 -23.83 -3.23 3.52
N ASP A 90 -24.00 -2.33 2.56
CA ASP A 90 -24.61 -2.66 1.25
C ASP A 90 -23.70 -3.54 0.40
N VAL A 91 -22.39 -3.30 0.49
CA VAL A 91 -21.37 -3.92 -0.34
C VAL A 91 -20.24 -4.37 0.59
N PRO A 92 -20.27 -5.56 1.20
CA PRO A 92 -19.18 -6.00 2.06
C PRO A 92 -17.91 -6.35 1.26
N TYR A 93 -16.79 -6.50 1.98
CA TYR A 93 -15.58 -7.10 1.42
C TYR A 93 -15.84 -8.56 1.04
N ASP A 94 -15.24 -9.00 -0.06
CA ASP A 94 -15.30 -10.39 -0.48
C ASP A 94 -14.29 -11.21 0.32
N GLU A 95 -14.80 -11.98 1.29
CA GLU A 95 -13.98 -12.83 2.16
C GLU A 95 -13.39 -14.06 1.46
N THR A 96 -13.76 -14.32 0.21
CA THR A 96 -13.17 -15.42 -0.58
C THR A 96 -11.82 -15.06 -1.21
N LEU A 97 -11.48 -13.77 -1.26
CA LEU A 97 -10.21 -13.29 -1.79
C LEU A 97 -9.05 -13.56 -0.83
N THR A 98 -7.88 -13.90 -1.40
CA THR A 98 -6.67 -14.16 -0.59
C THR A 98 -5.91 -12.90 -0.18
N GLY A 99 -6.37 -11.73 -0.64
CA GLY A 99 -5.87 -10.37 -0.38
C GLY A 99 -6.49 -9.40 -1.39
N LEU A 100 -6.14 -8.10 -1.33
CA LEU A 100 -6.64 -7.07 -2.25
C LEU A 100 -8.17 -6.90 -2.24
N GLU A 101 -8.82 -7.25 -1.13
CA GLU A 101 -10.26 -7.09 -0.92
C GLU A 101 -10.71 -5.62 -0.96
N ASP A 102 -9.81 -4.71 -0.61
CA ASP A 102 -9.98 -3.26 -0.71
C ASP A 102 -10.03 -2.78 -2.17
N LEU A 103 -9.14 -3.29 -3.01
CA LEU A 103 -9.12 -3.05 -4.45
C LEU A 103 -10.40 -3.56 -5.11
N ASP A 104 -10.82 -4.78 -4.77
CA ASP A 104 -12.08 -5.35 -5.25
C ASP A 104 -13.28 -4.48 -4.84
N TRP A 105 -13.34 -4.07 -3.59
CA TRP A 105 -14.40 -3.22 -3.08
C TRP A 105 -14.46 -1.88 -3.80
N ALA A 106 -13.31 -1.23 -3.98
CA ALA A 106 -13.21 0.03 -4.72
C ALA A 106 -13.64 -0.14 -6.18
N LYS A 107 -13.28 -1.26 -6.82
CA LYS A 107 -13.73 -1.59 -8.19
C LYS A 107 -15.25 -1.71 -8.28
N ARG A 108 -15.92 -2.25 -7.27
CA ARG A 108 -17.39 -2.41 -7.23
C ARG A 108 -18.12 -1.11 -6.90
N ILE A 109 -17.57 -0.26 -6.04
CA ILE A 109 -18.26 0.98 -5.60
C ILE A 109 -18.16 2.11 -6.63
N MET A 110 -17.05 2.21 -7.37
CA MET A 110 -16.80 3.32 -8.31
C MET A 110 -17.84 3.42 -9.44
N PRO A 111 -18.29 2.31 -10.09
CA PRO A 111 -19.35 2.35 -11.09
C PRO A 111 -20.70 2.87 -10.58
N LEU A 112 -20.93 2.87 -9.26
CA LEU A 112 -22.13 3.42 -8.64
C LEU A 112 -22.07 4.95 -8.45
N GLY A 113 -21.02 5.61 -8.98
CA GLY A 113 -20.84 7.06 -8.92
C GLY A 113 -20.07 7.57 -7.70
N TYR A 114 -19.55 6.65 -6.87
CA TYR A 114 -18.70 6.98 -5.75
C TYR A 114 -17.22 7.10 -6.13
N ARG A 115 -16.45 7.73 -5.25
CA ARG A 115 -15.03 8.05 -5.45
C ARG A 115 -14.17 7.61 -4.27
N ILE A 116 -12.90 7.38 -4.55
CA ILE A 116 -11.88 7.00 -3.58
C ILE A 116 -10.93 8.20 -3.39
N ALA A 117 -10.59 8.54 -2.15
CA ALA A 117 -9.70 9.65 -1.85
C ALA A 117 -8.40 9.18 -1.18
N TYR A 118 -7.27 9.56 -1.76
CA TYR A 118 -5.97 9.40 -1.13
C TYR A 118 -5.67 10.56 -0.16
N VAL A 119 -5.11 10.30 1.02
CA VAL A 119 -4.85 11.32 2.04
C VAL A 119 -3.38 11.25 2.47
N PRO A 120 -2.46 12.00 1.81
CA PRO A 120 -1.04 11.92 2.13
C PRO A 120 -0.71 12.42 3.55
N ALA A 121 -1.53 13.32 4.10
CA ALA A 121 -1.38 13.85 5.46
C ALA A 121 -1.74 12.84 6.56
N ALA A 122 -2.48 11.77 6.23
CA ALA A 122 -2.79 10.69 7.14
C ALA A 122 -1.70 9.61 7.02
N GLU A 123 -0.50 9.90 7.53
CA GLU A 123 0.67 9.03 7.44
C GLU A 123 0.73 8.02 8.58
N ILE A 124 0.97 6.76 8.22
CA ILE A 124 1.36 5.68 9.13
C ILE A 124 2.74 5.15 8.75
N ILE A 125 3.39 4.51 9.72
CA ILE A 125 4.48 3.58 9.47
C ILE A 125 3.94 2.16 9.45
N HIS A 126 4.32 1.40 8.45
CA HIS A 126 3.91 0.03 8.20
C HIS A 126 5.15 -0.87 8.31
N VAL A 127 5.20 -1.68 9.36
CA VAL A 127 6.39 -2.45 9.71
C VAL A 127 6.21 -3.92 9.34
N HIS A 128 7.16 -4.44 8.55
CA HIS A 128 7.22 -5.83 8.15
C HIS A 128 8.59 -6.43 8.45
N GLU A 129 8.66 -7.40 9.35
CA GLU A 129 9.80 -8.32 9.44
C GLU A 129 9.52 -9.58 8.61
N GLU A 130 9.74 -9.46 7.30
CA GLU A 130 9.49 -10.57 6.37
C GLU A 130 10.77 -11.30 5.95
N THR A 131 10.74 -12.62 6.09
CA THR A 131 11.72 -13.50 5.45
C THR A 131 11.48 -13.57 3.94
N PRO A 132 12.48 -13.94 3.11
CA PRO A 132 12.29 -14.09 1.66
C PRO A 132 11.09 -14.98 1.28
N LYS A 133 10.86 -16.06 2.04
CA LYS A 133 9.70 -16.95 1.85
C LYS A 133 8.37 -16.25 2.11
N ARG A 134 8.30 -15.37 3.12
CA ARG A 134 7.09 -14.58 3.42
C ARG A 134 6.80 -13.56 2.33
N ILE A 135 7.84 -12.85 1.87
CA ILE A 135 7.75 -11.93 0.72
C ILE A 135 7.18 -12.65 -0.51
N TYR A 136 7.76 -13.78 -0.88
CA TYR A 136 7.28 -14.60 -2.00
C TYR A 136 5.81 -14.98 -1.84
N ASN A 137 5.41 -15.49 -0.67
CA ASN A 137 4.04 -15.92 -0.42
C ASN A 137 3.04 -14.77 -0.45
N ARG A 138 3.42 -13.58 0.07
CA ARG A 138 2.59 -12.37 0.05
C ARG A 138 2.28 -11.95 -1.38
N TYR A 139 3.31 -11.73 -2.20
CA TYR A 139 3.12 -11.34 -3.60
C TYR A 139 2.45 -12.43 -4.45
N ARG A 140 2.62 -13.71 -4.11
CA ARG A 140 1.88 -14.81 -4.73
C ARG A 140 0.39 -14.74 -4.41
N ARG A 141 0.00 -14.53 -3.16
CA ARG A 141 -1.40 -14.39 -2.75
C ARG A 141 -2.05 -13.16 -3.39
N GLU A 142 -1.39 -12.01 -3.32
CA GLU A 142 -1.84 -10.79 -3.98
C GLU A 142 -2.06 -11.00 -5.48
N ALA A 143 -1.17 -11.71 -6.16
CA ALA A 143 -1.34 -12.04 -7.58
C ALA A 143 -2.52 -12.97 -7.87
N ILE A 144 -2.76 -13.98 -7.03
CA ILE A 144 -3.94 -14.86 -7.15
C ILE A 144 -5.22 -14.04 -7.02
N ALA A 145 -5.29 -13.18 -6.00
CA ALA A 145 -6.44 -12.30 -5.81
C ALA A 145 -6.60 -11.31 -6.97
N LEU A 146 -5.51 -10.69 -7.43
CA LEU A 146 -5.55 -9.76 -8.55
C LEU A 146 -6.05 -10.43 -9.83
N LYS A 147 -5.68 -11.69 -10.07
CA LYS A 147 -6.20 -12.51 -11.17
C LYS A 147 -7.68 -12.88 -11.01
N GLN A 148 -8.15 -13.10 -9.78
CA GLN A 148 -9.59 -13.31 -9.52
C GLN A 148 -10.40 -12.03 -9.77
N ILE A 149 -9.91 -10.88 -9.28
CA ILE A 149 -10.57 -9.58 -9.44
C ILE A 149 -10.52 -9.15 -10.91
N TYR A 150 -9.41 -9.37 -11.60
CA TYR A 150 -9.23 -9.06 -13.01
C TYR A 150 -8.78 -10.31 -13.76
N PRO A 151 -9.70 -11.21 -14.13
CA PRO A 151 -9.39 -12.41 -14.91
C PRO A 151 -8.64 -12.08 -16.19
N GLN A 152 -8.82 -10.87 -16.69
CA GLN A 152 -8.10 -10.38 -17.84
C GLN A 152 -6.64 -10.00 -17.58
N GLU A 153 -6.15 -9.69 -16.38
CA GLU A 153 -4.72 -9.34 -16.27
C GLU A 153 -3.84 -10.59 -16.42
N ASP A 154 -2.81 -10.52 -17.26
CA ASP A 154 -1.82 -11.60 -17.42
C ASP A 154 -0.42 -11.14 -17.00
N PHE A 155 0.38 -12.10 -16.52
CA PHE A 155 1.76 -11.88 -16.11
C PHE A 155 2.63 -13.01 -16.64
N HIS A 156 3.26 -12.78 -17.78
CA HIS A 156 4.07 -13.79 -18.45
C HIS A 156 5.50 -13.83 -17.89
N PHE A 157 6.25 -14.87 -18.26
CA PHE A 157 7.65 -15.00 -17.83
C PHE A 157 8.53 -13.81 -18.27
N TRP A 158 8.27 -13.24 -19.46
CA TRP A 158 8.97 -12.04 -19.92
C TRP A 158 8.63 -10.80 -19.09
N ASP A 159 7.42 -10.73 -18.54
CA ASP A 159 7.03 -9.67 -17.61
C ASP A 159 7.77 -9.79 -16.30
N PHE A 160 7.90 -11.00 -15.77
CA PHE A 160 8.76 -11.31 -14.62
C PHE A 160 10.18 -10.80 -14.86
N LEU A 161 10.82 -11.23 -15.95
CA LEU A 161 12.23 -10.90 -16.22
C LEU A 161 12.43 -9.39 -16.37
N ARG A 162 11.56 -8.72 -17.14
CA ARG A 162 11.62 -7.28 -17.37
C ARG A 162 11.38 -6.49 -16.08
N LEU A 163 10.36 -6.82 -15.30
CA LEU A 163 10.02 -6.09 -14.08
C LEU A 163 11.04 -6.32 -12.97
N PHE A 164 11.56 -7.55 -12.83
CA PHE A 164 12.67 -7.84 -11.94
C PHE A 164 13.89 -6.99 -12.26
N THR A 165 14.38 -7.05 -13.50
CA THR A 165 15.58 -6.33 -13.93
C THR A 165 15.43 -4.82 -13.79
N THR A 166 14.34 -4.25 -14.29
CA THR A 166 14.08 -2.79 -14.22
C THR A 166 13.97 -2.27 -12.79
N ASN A 167 13.28 -2.98 -11.89
CA ASN A 167 13.17 -2.56 -10.49
C ASN A 167 14.49 -2.72 -9.73
N VAL A 168 15.28 -3.77 -10.00
CA VAL A 168 16.61 -3.92 -9.38
C VAL A 168 17.53 -2.76 -9.78
N VAL A 169 17.55 -2.40 -11.07
CA VAL A 169 18.34 -1.26 -11.56
C VAL A 169 17.87 0.05 -10.93
N SER A 170 16.55 0.27 -10.86
CA SER A 170 15.94 1.45 -10.22
C SER A 170 16.32 1.54 -8.75
N ASP A 171 16.16 0.45 -7.99
CA ASP A 171 16.49 0.40 -6.57
C ASP A 171 17.98 0.66 -6.31
N TYR A 172 18.88 0.10 -7.13
CA TYR A 172 20.31 0.37 -7.01
C TYR A 172 20.67 1.81 -7.33
N TYR A 173 20.06 2.40 -8.36
CA TYR A 173 20.24 3.81 -8.68
C TYR A 173 19.87 4.69 -7.49
N HIS A 174 18.68 4.46 -6.89
CA HIS A 174 18.27 5.20 -5.69
C HIS A 174 19.18 4.90 -4.49
N ALA A 175 19.53 3.63 -4.23
CA ALA A 175 20.36 3.26 -3.08
C ALA A 175 21.76 3.88 -3.16
N TRP A 176 22.30 4.02 -4.37
CA TRP A 176 23.57 4.71 -4.61
C TRP A 176 23.47 6.20 -4.29
N HIS A 177 22.42 6.87 -4.77
CA HIS A 177 22.20 8.29 -4.49
C HIS A 177 21.87 8.59 -3.02
N ASP A 178 21.24 7.65 -2.33
CA ASP A 178 20.90 7.75 -0.91
C ASP A 178 22.06 7.32 0.01
N GLY A 179 23.21 6.91 -0.56
CA GLY A 179 24.40 6.52 0.20
C GLY A 179 24.32 5.16 0.89
N VAL A 180 23.30 4.36 0.59
CA VAL A 180 22.99 3.06 1.23
C VAL A 180 23.12 1.86 0.28
N PHE A 181 23.90 2.01 -0.79
CA PHE A 181 24.11 0.95 -1.79
C PHE A 181 24.76 -0.31 -1.20
N LYS A 182 25.91 -0.15 -0.52
CA LYS A 182 26.69 -1.28 0.04
C LYS A 182 25.87 -2.19 0.97
N PRO A 183 25.13 -1.68 1.98
CA PRO A 183 24.34 -2.55 2.85
C PRO A 183 23.17 -3.24 2.14
N ASN A 184 22.75 -2.75 0.96
CA ASN A 184 21.59 -3.27 0.23
C ASN A 184 21.94 -4.09 -1.02
N LEU A 185 23.22 -4.38 -1.25
CA LEU A 185 23.70 -5.07 -2.45
C LEU A 185 23.07 -6.47 -2.62
N GLN A 186 22.84 -7.21 -1.54
CA GLN A 186 22.21 -8.53 -1.61
C GLN A 186 20.70 -8.47 -1.34
N SER A 187 20.25 -7.56 -0.48
CA SER A 187 18.84 -7.49 -0.07
C SER A 187 17.91 -7.10 -1.22
N ILE A 188 18.32 -6.14 -2.06
CA ILE A 188 17.53 -5.66 -3.21
C ILE A 188 17.21 -6.79 -4.20
N PRO A 189 18.19 -7.53 -4.77
CA PRO A 189 17.90 -8.57 -5.75
C PRO A 189 17.12 -9.73 -5.13
N ILE A 190 17.39 -10.10 -3.88
CA ILE A 190 16.62 -11.14 -3.18
C ILE A 190 15.16 -10.70 -3.04
N PHE A 191 14.91 -9.48 -2.57
CA PHE A 191 13.56 -8.94 -2.39
C PHE A 191 12.80 -8.91 -3.72
N ARG A 192 13.37 -8.29 -4.75
CA ARG A 192 12.73 -8.15 -6.07
C ARG A 192 12.53 -9.50 -6.76
N LEU A 193 13.44 -10.45 -6.58
CA LEU A 193 13.27 -11.80 -7.08
C LEU A 193 12.07 -12.46 -6.42
N MET A 194 11.98 -12.45 -5.08
CA MET A 194 10.84 -13.03 -4.35
C MET A 194 9.52 -12.35 -4.72
N GLN A 195 9.53 -11.02 -4.88
CA GLN A 195 8.37 -10.25 -5.33
C GLN A 195 7.86 -10.75 -6.68
N PHE A 196 8.66 -10.64 -7.73
CA PHE A 196 8.15 -10.92 -9.08
C PHE A 196 8.04 -12.41 -9.37
N TRP A 197 8.84 -13.26 -8.73
CA TRP A 197 8.67 -14.71 -8.80
C TRP A 197 7.37 -15.14 -8.14
N GLY A 198 7.05 -14.58 -6.96
CA GLY A 198 5.77 -14.79 -6.29
C GLY A 198 4.60 -14.37 -7.16
N THR A 199 4.67 -13.16 -7.74
CA THR A 199 3.66 -12.65 -8.66
C THR A 199 3.47 -13.56 -9.87
N TYR A 200 4.54 -13.95 -10.56
CA TYR A 200 4.47 -14.86 -11.71
C TYR A 200 3.80 -16.19 -11.36
N GLN A 201 4.18 -16.79 -10.23
CA GLN A 201 3.59 -18.04 -9.76
C GLN A 201 2.11 -17.89 -9.36
N GLY A 202 1.70 -16.71 -8.87
CA GLY A 202 0.29 -16.43 -8.57
C GLY A 202 -0.57 -16.26 -9.83
N PHE A 203 -0.02 -15.60 -10.86
CA PHE A 203 -0.68 -15.37 -12.15
C PHE A 203 -0.68 -16.57 -13.10
N ALA A 204 0.05 -17.65 -12.79
CA ALA A 204 0.01 -18.88 -13.57
C ALA A 204 -1.39 -19.55 -13.63
N GLN A 205 -2.38 -19.00 -12.91
CA GLN A 205 -3.79 -19.33 -13.02
C GLN A 205 -4.41 -18.59 -14.22
N ARG A 206 -5.08 -19.31 -15.14
CA ARG A 206 -5.47 -18.81 -16.48
C ARG A 206 -6.49 -17.65 -16.47
N GLY A 207 -6.39 -16.75 -17.45
CA GLY A 207 -7.39 -15.72 -17.82
C GLY A 207 -6.86 -14.81 -18.97
N LEU A 208 -7.60 -13.81 -19.47
CA LEU A 208 -7.36 -13.13 -20.79
C LEU A 208 -7.37 -11.59 -20.80
N VAL A 209 -6.21 -10.95 -20.95
CA VAL A 209 -5.74 -9.53 -21.17
C VAL A 209 -6.52 -8.24 -20.74
N SER A 210 -5.94 -7.40 -19.84
CA SER A 210 -5.89 -5.90 -19.87
C SER A 210 -4.64 -5.31 -19.15
N ASN A 211 -4.50 -3.98 -18.91
CA ASN A 211 -3.17 -3.34 -18.64
C ASN A 211 -3.02 -2.21 -17.58
N ARG A 212 -4.07 -1.64 -16.95
CA ARG A 212 -3.92 -0.35 -16.20
C ARG A 212 -3.47 -0.50 -14.73
N LEU A 213 -3.97 -1.50 -14.01
CA LEU A 213 -3.60 -1.72 -12.60
C LEU A 213 -2.21 -2.31 -12.45
N ARG A 214 -1.81 -3.10 -13.45
CA ARG A 214 -0.47 -3.64 -13.54
C ARG A 214 0.60 -2.55 -13.45
N GLN A 215 0.34 -1.36 -14.02
CA GLN A 215 1.24 -0.21 -13.93
C GLN A 215 1.42 0.27 -12.49
N THR A 216 0.33 0.44 -11.74
CA THR A 216 0.37 0.89 -10.34
C THR A 216 1.11 -0.09 -9.43
N PHE A 217 0.88 -1.39 -9.59
CA PHE A 217 1.44 -2.39 -8.68
C PHE A 217 2.90 -2.73 -8.96
N TYR A 218 3.32 -2.79 -10.23
CA TYR A 218 4.55 -3.49 -10.59
C TYR A 218 5.63 -2.63 -11.27
N TYR A 219 5.26 -1.52 -11.89
CA TYR A 219 6.22 -0.73 -12.66
C TYR A 219 6.88 0.31 -11.75
N PRO A 220 8.22 0.43 -11.82
CA PRO A 220 8.93 1.45 -11.05
C PRO A 220 8.56 2.83 -11.59
N ARG A 221 8.72 3.85 -10.75
CA ARG A 221 8.64 5.25 -11.20
C ARG A 221 9.72 5.54 -12.25
N SER A 222 9.56 6.65 -12.98
CA SER A 222 10.67 7.16 -13.79
C SER A 222 11.90 7.41 -12.90
N LEU A 223 13.10 7.42 -13.47
CA LEU A 223 14.39 7.65 -12.78
C LEU A 223 14.54 9.05 -12.14
N SER A 224 13.42 9.75 -11.91
CA SER A 224 13.34 11.00 -11.19
C SER A 224 13.50 10.76 -9.69
N ARG A 225 14.40 11.53 -9.06
CA ARG A 225 14.71 11.45 -7.63
C ARG A 225 13.50 11.85 -6.80
N TYR A 226 13.10 11.01 -5.85
CA TYR A 226 12.25 11.42 -4.74
C TYR A 226 13.04 12.38 -3.85
N GLN A 227 12.71 13.67 -3.90
CA GLN A 227 13.11 14.60 -2.85
C GLN A 227 12.02 14.55 -1.79
N ASN A 228 12.36 14.08 -0.58
CA ASN A 228 11.47 14.23 0.56
C ASN A 228 11.37 15.72 0.88
N THR A 229 10.41 16.39 0.23
CA THR A 229 10.11 17.82 0.44
C THR A 229 9.15 18.00 1.61
N PHE A 230 8.70 16.90 2.21
CA PHE A 230 7.85 16.90 3.39
C PHE A 230 8.73 17.09 4.64
N SER A 231 8.72 18.30 5.20
CA SER A 231 9.19 18.51 6.57
C SER A 231 8.12 18.01 7.54
N TYR A 232 8.47 17.08 8.43
CA TYR A 232 7.58 16.67 9.51
C TYR A 232 7.24 17.88 10.38
N ASP A 233 5.94 18.07 10.64
CA ASP A 233 5.49 19.07 11.59
C ASP A 233 5.61 18.50 13.00
N ASN A 234 6.70 18.87 13.68
CA ASN A 234 7.03 18.36 15.01
C ASN A 234 5.92 18.56 16.06
N ARG A 235 5.01 19.53 15.87
CA ARG A 235 3.94 19.79 16.84
C ARG A 235 2.81 18.75 16.81
N ARG A 236 2.71 17.99 15.71
CA ARG A 236 1.65 17.00 15.50
C ARG A 236 2.13 15.57 15.70
N LEU A 237 3.43 15.35 15.88
CA LEU A 237 4.00 14.02 16.02
C LEU A 237 3.49 13.31 17.28
N ILE A 238 3.27 12.01 17.16
CA ILE A 238 3.04 11.14 18.31
C ILE A 238 4.40 10.78 18.89
N ASP A 239 4.57 10.98 20.20
CA ASP A 239 5.76 10.52 20.92
C ASP A 239 5.56 9.07 21.36
N TYR A 240 6.23 8.14 20.66
CA TYR A 240 6.26 6.73 21.04
C TYR A 240 7.33 6.40 22.08
N GLY A 241 8.28 7.31 22.35
CA GLY A 241 9.42 7.10 23.25
C GLY A 241 9.07 7.23 24.74
N SER A 242 8.00 7.96 25.07
CA SER A 242 7.54 8.13 26.46
C SER A 242 6.63 6.99 26.96
N SER A 243 5.97 6.27 26.06
CA SER A 243 5.04 5.16 26.40
C SER A 243 5.73 3.87 26.84
N ALA A 244 7.00 3.68 26.48
CA ALA A 244 7.77 2.47 26.83
C ALA A 244 8.27 2.46 28.30
N LYS A 245 8.17 3.59 29.02
CA LYS A 245 8.63 3.71 30.41
C LYS A 245 7.56 3.50 31.47
N SER A 246 6.28 3.37 31.10
CA SER A 246 5.18 3.18 32.05
C SER A 246 4.74 1.73 32.23
N SER A 247 5.31 0.78 31.49
CA SER A 247 4.94 -0.66 31.55
C SER A 247 5.90 -1.53 32.37
N GLU A 248 6.92 -0.97 33.02
CA GLU A 248 7.82 -1.71 33.94
C GLU A 248 7.44 -1.59 35.43
N GLN A 249 6.29 -1.00 35.74
CA GLN A 249 5.72 -1.04 37.08
C GLN A 249 4.25 -1.39 36.98
N VAL A 250 3.94 -2.69 37.02
CA VAL A 250 2.75 -3.29 37.66
C VAL A 250 2.80 -4.80 37.44
N TYR A 251 3.01 -5.51 38.55
CA TYR A 251 3.12 -6.96 38.83
C TYR A 251 4.47 -7.64 38.58
#